data_AF-A0A665WTL3-F1
#
_entry.id   AF-A0A665WTL3-F1
#
_cell.length_a   1.000
_cell.length_b   1.000
_cell.length_c   1.000
_cell.angle_alpha   90.00
_cell.angle_beta   90.00
_cell.angle_gamma   90.00
#
_symmetry.space_group_name_H-M   'P 1'
#
loop_
_entity.id
_entity.type
_entity.pdbx_description
1 polymer ?
#
loop_
_entity_poly.entity_id
_entity_poly.type
_entity_poly.pdbx_seq_one_letter_code
_entity_poly.pdbx_strand_id
1 'polypeptide(L)'
;MEMLSTGPELRTLRLLSCVSLVLLFQVIDAKRDFKSACNTCQQITDNFNKGFDKTAKQNFGGGNTAWEERKLSKYETSEIRLMEIVEGLCDSSSFECNRMLEEHEEQLETWWFKRQTKNPDLHKWFCIETIKVCCPKGTFGPDCNACVGSSERPCHGNGMCDGDGTRGGDGKCSCDHGYEGEFCLDCIEGYFNEVRNETFSLCTECHTSCKTCTGATNQDCDECKEGWEEDDQETCVDVNECSSDSSPCEEDQYCLNTEGSYSCKACDKVCSGCTGAGPDMCQACANGYQNTEGSCTDIDECLQSEPVCTKEHQECVNTKGSYTCICSNGYEEQNDECVQKSQSEKVGESEESETTTSSHGEL
;
A
#
# COMPACT_ATOMS: atom_id res chain seq x y z
N MET A 1 -45.96 -8.84 -49.52
CA MET A 1 -44.72 -8.53 -50.27
C MET A 1 -44.61 -7.02 -50.33
N GLU A 2 -44.20 -6.41 -49.21
CA GLU A 2 -43.85 -4.99 -49.15
C GLU A 2 -42.34 -4.95 -48.92
N MET A 3 -41.60 -4.45 -49.92
CA MET A 3 -40.18 -4.15 -49.81
C MET A 3 -40.06 -2.68 -49.41
N LEU A 4 -39.62 -2.42 -48.18
CA LEU A 4 -39.23 -1.07 -47.76
C LEU A 4 -37.84 -0.75 -48.30
N SER A 5 -37.81 0.30 -49.12
CA SER A 5 -36.64 0.92 -49.74
C SER A 5 -35.65 1.43 -48.69
N THR A 6 -34.41 0.94 -48.71
CA THR A 6 -33.30 1.49 -47.92
C THR A 6 -32.79 2.77 -48.57
N GLY A 7 -33.27 3.92 -48.08
CA GLY A 7 -32.96 5.24 -48.62
C GLY A 7 -31.54 5.76 -48.30
N PRO A 8 -31.08 6.77 -49.06
CA PRO A 8 -29.75 7.42 -48.93
C PRO A 8 -29.46 8.06 -47.56
N GLU A 9 -30.48 8.28 -46.74
CA GLU A 9 -30.44 8.82 -45.36
C GLU A 9 -29.58 7.99 -44.39
N LEU A 10 -29.56 6.66 -44.52
CA LEU A 10 -28.80 5.79 -43.60
C LEU A 10 -27.29 5.85 -43.87
N ARG A 11 -26.89 6.12 -45.12
CA ARG A 11 -25.47 6.28 -45.50
C ARG A 11 -24.92 7.63 -45.06
N THR A 12 -25.71 8.70 -45.20
CA THR A 12 -25.32 10.03 -44.72
C THR A 12 -25.23 10.07 -43.19
N LEU A 13 -26.14 9.40 -42.47
CA LEU A 13 -26.07 9.29 -41.02
C LEU A 13 -24.83 8.51 -40.53
N ARG A 14 -24.46 7.42 -41.23
CA ARG A 14 -23.23 6.67 -40.94
C ARG A 14 -21.96 7.46 -41.25
N LEU A 15 -21.94 8.21 -42.36
CA LEU A 15 -20.83 9.10 -42.71
C LEU A 15 -20.65 10.22 -41.68
N LEU A 16 -21.75 10.86 -41.26
CA LEU A 16 -21.73 11.88 -40.21
C LEU A 16 -21.22 11.30 -38.88
N SER A 17 -21.71 10.12 -38.49
CA SER A 17 -21.24 9.42 -37.28
C SER A 17 -19.75 9.07 -37.34
N CYS A 18 -19.24 8.58 -38.47
CA CYS A 18 -17.83 8.31 -38.66
C CYS A 18 -16.97 9.58 -38.63
N VAL A 19 -17.41 10.67 -39.25
CA VAL A 19 -16.70 11.96 -39.21
C VAL A 19 -16.65 12.52 -37.78
N SER A 20 -17.75 12.41 -37.03
CA SER A 20 -17.79 12.79 -35.61
C SER A 20 -16.83 11.96 -34.76
N LEU A 21 -16.76 10.64 -34.97
CA LEU A 21 -15.81 9.76 -34.28
C LEU A 21 -14.35 10.12 -34.61
N VAL A 22 -14.01 10.36 -35.88
CA VAL A 22 -12.65 10.75 -36.28
C VAL A 22 -12.25 12.09 -35.67
N LEU A 23 -13.15 13.08 -35.67
CA LEU A 23 -12.89 14.38 -35.03
C LEU A 23 -12.69 14.24 -33.50
N LEU A 24 -13.47 13.38 -32.84
CA LEU A 24 -13.29 13.10 -31.41
C LEU A 24 -11.94 12.45 -31.12
N PHE A 25 -11.51 11.47 -31.93
CA PHE A 25 -10.18 10.86 -31.81
C PHE A 25 -9.05 11.89 -31.98
N GLN A 26 -9.14 12.76 -33.00
CA GLN A 26 -8.14 13.81 -33.22
C GLN A 26 -8.06 14.81 -32.06
N VAL A 27 -9.19 15.16 -31.43
CA VAL A 27 -9.21 16.06 -30.27
C VAL A 27 -8.59 15.38 -29.04
N ILE A 28 -8.84 14.08 -28.83
CA ILE A 28 -8.26 13.32 -27.72
C ILE A 28 -6.73 13.21 -27.90
N ASP A 29 -6.25 12.91 -29.10
CA ASP A 29 -4.82 12.84 -29.39
C ASP A 29 -4.14 14.19 -29.19
N ALA A 30 -4.74 15.30 -29.65
CA ALA A 30 -4.20 16.64 -29.42
C ALA A 30 -4.13 17.01 -27.93
N LYS A 31 -5.15 16.66 -27.12
CA LYS A 31 -5.14 16.90 -25.66
C LYS A 31 -4.04 16.09 -24.95
N ARG A 32 -3.83 14.84 -25.37
CA ARG A 32 -2.76 13.97 -24.84
C ARG A 32 -1.38 14.52 -25.19
N ASP A 33 -1.23 15.07 -26.39
CA ASP A 33 0.02 15.64 -26.89
C ASP A 33 0.47 16.85 -26.05
N PHE A 34 -0.44 17.79 -25.74
CA PHE A 34 -0.10 18.97 -24.92
C PHE A 34 0.28 18.63 -23.47
N LYS A 35 -0.38 17.65 -22.84
CA LYS A 35 -0.04 17.22 -21.46
C LYS A 35 1.35 16.58 -21.43
N SER A 36 1.66 15.74 -22.43
CA SER A 36 2.97 15.12 -22.57
C SER A 36 4.07 16.14 -22.83
N ALA A 37 3.86 17.07 -23.75
CA ALA A 37 4.85 18.10 -24.09
C ALA A 37 5.19 18.99 -22.89
N CYS A 38 4.19 19.39 -22.09
CA CYS A 38 4.46 20.16 -20.87
C CYS A 38 5.29 19.36 -19.86
N ASN A 39 4.94 18.08 -19.63
CA ASN A 39 5.69 17.21 -18.72
C ASN A 39 7.15 17.04 -19.18
N THR A 40 7.38 16.86 -20.48
CA THR A 40 8.73 16.80 -21.06
C THR A 40 9.48 18.10 -20.81
N CYS A 41 8.86 19.25 -21.04
CA CYS A 41 9.51 20.55 -20.78
C CYS A 41 9.82 20.75 -19.30
N GLN A 42 8.89 20.39 -18.40
CA GLN A 42 9.12 20.42 -16.96
C GLN A 42 10.34 19.58 -16.57
N GLN A 43 10.43 18.34 -17.07
CA GLN A 43 11.57 17.46 -16.83
C GLN A 43 12.89 18.07 -17.31
N ILE A 44 12.93 18.65 -18.52
CA ILE A 44 14.10 19.34 -19.05
C ILE A 44 14.51 20.48 -18.11
N THR A 45 13.57 21.35 -17.70
CA THR A 45 13.88 22.50 -16.84
C THR A 45 14.28 22.10 -15.42
N ASP A 46 13.69 21.03 -14.87
CA ASP A 46 14.05 20.49 -13.56
C ASP A 46 15.44 19.88 -13.57
N ASN A 47 15.75 19.07 -14.59
CA ASN A 47 17.08 18.48 -14.76
C ASN A 47 18.13 19.56 -15.04
N PHE A 48 17.77 20.61 -15.76
CA PHE A 48 18.64 21.77 -15.96
C PHE A 48 18.98 22.45 -14.65
N ASN A 49 17.99 22.75 -13.81
CA ASN A 49 18.21 23.36 -12.50
C ASN A 49 19.05 22.46 -11.59
N LYS A 50 18.80 21.14 -11.59
CA LYS A 50 19.64 20.17 -10.86
C LYS A 50 21.09 20.17 -11.37
N GLY A 51 21.30 20.19 -12.68
CA GLY A 51 22.61 20.28 -13.31
C GLY A 51 23.31 21.61 -13.01
N PHE A 52 22.57 22.71 -13.02
CA PHE A 52 23.01 24.04 -12.65
C PHE A 52 23.57 24.05 -11.22
N ASP A 53 22.83 23.51 -10.25
CA ASP A 53 23.26 23.43 -8.85
C ASP A 53 24.44 22.48 -8.67
N LYS A 54 24.42 21.32 -9.34
CA LYS A 54 25.49 20.31 -9.28
C LYS A 54 26.84 20.82 -9.80
N THR A 55 26.81 21.66 -10.85
CA THR A 55 28.02 22.23 -11.46
C THR A 55 28.47 23.53 -10.81
N ALA A 56 27.68 24.13 -9.90
CA ALA A 56 27.97 25.44 -9.30
C ALA A 56 29.31 25.50 -8.55
N LYS A 57 29.81 24.37 -8.03
CA LYS A 57 31.10 24.27 -7.31
C LYS A 57 32.25 23.71 -8.15
N GLN A 58 32.02 23.46 -9.44
CA GLN A 58 33.02 22.88 -10.33
C GLN A 58 33.90 23.97 -10.97
N ASN A 59 34.93 23.53 -11.69
CA ASN A 59 35.87 24.34 -12.44
C ASN A 59 36.25 23.59 -13.73
N PHE A 60 37.10 24.18 -14.59
CA PHE A 60 37.56 23.56 -15.83
C PHE A 60 38.44 22.30 -15.66
N GLY A 61 38.52 21.73 -14.46
CA GLY A 61 39.06 20.39 -14.26
C GLY A 61 40.59 20.26 -14.16
N GLY A 62 41.36 21.34 -13.96
CA GLY A 62 42.78 21.16 -13.62
C GLY A 62 43.69 22.39 -13.61
N GLY A 63 44.06 22.86 -12.41
CA GLY A 63 45.15 23.85 -12.21
C GLY A 63 44.73 25.09 -11.43
N ASN A 64 45.66 26.04 -11.26
CA ASN A 64 45.46 27.29 -10.50
C ASN A 64 44.26 28.10 -11.05
N THR A 65 43.09 27.89 -10.43
CA THR A 65 41.81 28.55 -10.76
C THR A 65 41.92 30.08 -10.82
N ALA A 66 42.74 30.68 -9.95
CA ALA A 66 42.97 32.12 -9.92
C ALA A 66 43.76 32.67 -11.13
N TRP A 67 44.53 31.83 -11.84
CA TRP A 67 45.19 32.20 -13.10
C TRP A 67 44.21 32.06 -14.26
N GLU A 68 43.41 30.99 -14.28
CA GLU A 68 42.40 30.72 -15.31
C GLU A 68 41.31 31.79 -15.31
N GLU A 69 40.72 32.13 -14.17
CA GLU A 69 39.69 33.17 -14.05
C GLU A 69 40.16 34.57 -14.46
N ARG A 70 41.48 34.80 -14.45
CA ARG A 70 42.10 36.09 -14.81
C ARG A 70 42.47 36.19 -16.29
N LYS A 71 42.55 35.05 -16.99
CA LYS A 71 43.00 34.92 -18.39
C LYS A 71 41.93 34.34 -19.33
N LEU A 72 40.95 33.59 -18.80
CA LEU A 72 39.82 32.97 -19.49
C LEU A 72 38.49 33.49 -18.92
N SER A 73 37.38 33.16 -19.59
CA SER A 73 36.03 33.38 -19.05
C SER A 73 35.79 32.48 -17.83
N LYS A 74 34.97 32.95 -16.87
CA LYS A 74 34.62 32.18 -15.68
C LYS A 74 33.90 30.88 -16.06
N TYR A 75 34.28 29.76 -15.46
CA TYR A 75 33.59 28.47 -15.64
C TYR A 75 32.08 28.59 -15.37
N GLU A 76 31.71 29.34 -14.33
CA GLU A 76 30.34 29.63 -13.94
C GLU A 76 29.45 30.11 -15.11
N THR A 77 29.97 30.90 -16.03
CA THR A 77 29.22 31.46 -17.18
C THR A 77 29.72 30.92 -18.52
N SER A 78 30.48 29.84 -18.50
CA SER A 78 31.12 29.28 -19.70
C SER A 78 30.16 28.39 -20.51
N GLU A 79 30.45 28.26 -21.80
CA GLU A 79 29.76 27.32 -22.71
C GLU A 79 30.02 25.87 -22.33
N ILE A 80 31.21 25.56 -21.78
CA ILE A 80 31.56 24.21 -21.32
C ILE A 80 30.61 23.75 -20.20
N ARG A 81 30.39 24.61 -19.19
CA ARG A 81 29.44 24.32 -18.11
C ARG A 81 28.02 24.11 -18.65
N LEU A 82 27.61 24.90 -19.65
CA LEU A 82 26.30 24.72 -20.28
C LEU A 82 26.19 23.36 -20.96
N MET A 83 27.20 22.95 -21.75
CA MET A 83 27.20 21.65 -22.43
C MET A 83 27.15 20.48 -21.44
N GLU A 84 27.93 20.52 -20.36
CA GLU A 84 27.90 19.51 -19.29
C GLU A 84 26.50 19.36 -18.65
N ILE A 85 25.75 20.47 -18.53
CA ILE A 85 24.37 20.45 -18.04
C ILE A 85 23.45 19.85 -19.11
N VAL A 86 23.56 20.32 -20.36
CA VAL A 86 22.70 19.94 -21.50
C VAL A 86 22.80 18.44 -21.80
N GLU A 87 24.00 17.86 -21.76
CA GLU A 87 24.22 16.41 -21.95
C GLU A 87 23.52 15.55 -20.89
N GLY A 88 23.22 16.11 -19.72
CA GLY A 88 22.56 15.42 -18.61
C GLY A 88 21.05 15.65 -18.51
N LEU A 89 20.42 16.36 -19.46
CA LEU A 89 19.00 16.74 -19.36
C LEU A 89 18.05 15.59 -19.71
N CYS A 90 18.42 14.79 -20.71
CA CYS A 90 17.58 13.72 -21.25
C CYS A 90 18.34 12.39 -21.25
N ASP A 91 17.67 11.32 -20.83
CA ASP A 91 18.18 9.96 -21.06
C ASP A 91 18.18 9.65 -22.55
N SER A 92 19.19 8.92 -23.04
CA SER A 92 19.32 8.54 -24.46
C SER A 92 18.15 7.70 -24.99
N SER A 93 17.39 7.07 -24.10
CA SER A 93 16.17 6.31 -24.43
C SER A 93 14.91 7.18 -24.57
N SER A 94 14.94 8.43 -24.11
CA SER A 94 13.78 9.32 -24.09
C SER A 94 13.66 10.10 -25.40
N PHE A 95 12.97 9.53 -26.39
CA PHE A 95 12.84 10.15 -27.72
C PHE A 95 12.22 11.56 -27.66
N GLU A 96 11.13 11.72 -26.91
CA GLU A 96 10.40 12.98 -26.81
C GLU A 96 11.23 14.08 -26.13
N CYS A 97 12.01 13.73 -25.10
CA CYS A 97 12.90 14.66 -24.40
C CYS A 97 14.02 15.12 -25.33
N ASN A 98 14.73 14.18 -25.95
CA ASN A 98 15.83 14.50 -26.87
C ASN A 98 15.35 15.34 -28.05
N ARG A 99 14.20 15.00 -28.66
CA ARG A 99 13.62 15.79 -29.74
C ARG A 99 13.32 17.23 -29.31
N MET A 100 12.68 17.43 -28.17
CA MET A 100 12.36 18.78 -27.67
C MET A 100 13.62 19.58 -27.33
N LEU A 101 14.64 18.92 -26.77
CA LEU A 101 15.92 19.54 -26.45
C LEU A 101 16.64 20.00 -27.72
N GLU A 102 16.74 19.14 -28.73
CA GLU A 102 17.34 19.46 -30.03
C GLU A 102 16.61 20.61 -30.74
N GLU A 103 15.27 20.61 -30.74
CA GLU A 103 14.46 21.66 -31.36
C GLU A 103 14.61 23.05 -30.68
N HIS A 104 15.06 23.07 -29.42
CA HIS A 104 15.05 24.27 -28.59
C HIS A 104 16.39 24.62 -27.91
N GLU A 105 17.50 24.09 -28.42
CA GLU A 105 18.85 24.33 -27.93
C GLU A 105 19.22 25.84 -27.95
N GLU A 106 18.87 26.54 -29.04
CA GLU A 106 19.14 27.98 -29.19
C GLU A 106 18.48 28.84 -28.09
N GLN A 107 17.28 28.45 -27.65
CA GLN A 107 16.55 29.15 -26.60
C GLN A 107 17.22 28.93 -25.23
N LEU A 108 17.73 27.72 -24.96
CA LEU A 108 18.46 27.43 -23.73
C LEU A 108 19.80 28.18 -23.67
N GLU A 109 20.55 28.23 -24.78
CA GLU A 109 21.76 29.05 -24.89
C GLU A 109 21.45 30.54 -24.70
N THR A 110 20.39 31.03 -25.36
CA THR A 110 19.96 32.42 -25.23
C THR A 110 19.59 32.74 -23.78
N TRP A 111 18.95 31.82 -23.08
CA TRP A 111 18.66 32.00 -21.67
C TRP A 111 19.95 32.10 -20.86
N TRP A 112 20.85 31.14 -21.04
CA TRP A 112 22.12 31.04 -20.33
C TRP A 112 22.97 32.30 -20.45
N PHE A 113 23.18 32.79 -21.68
CA PHE A 113 24.09 33.91 -21.91
C PHE A 113 23.44 35.29 -21.76
N LYS A 114 22.11 35.42 -21.92
CA LYS A 114 21.47 36.75 -22.06
C LYS A 114 20.28 37.00 -21.13
N ARG A 115 19.66 35.97 -20.52
CA ARG A 115 18.38 36.14 -19.79
C ARG A 115 18.41 35.72 -18.33
N GLN A 116 19.40 34.94 -17.86
CA GLN A 116 19.46 34.45 -16.47
C GLN A 116 19.16 35.53 -15.41
N THR A 117 19.73 36.72 -15.55
CA THR A 117 19.56 37.81 -14.56
C THR A 117 18.17 38.45 -14.60
N LYS A 118 17.50 38.44 -15.76
CA LYS A 118 16.18 39.05 -15.94
C LYS A 118 15.05 38.06 -15.67
N ASN A 119 15.27 36.79 -16.01
CA ASN A 119 14.30 35.70 -15.88
C ASN A 119 14.99 34.50 -15.21
N PRO A 120 15.15 34.52 -13.87
CA PRO A 120 15.85 33.46 -13.15
C PRO A 120 15.07 32.14 -13.13
N ASP A 121 13.75 32.19 -13.27
CA ASP A 121 12.90 31.02 -13.39
C ASP A 121 12.92 30.51 -14.85
N LEU A 122 13.75 29.49 -15.10
CA LEU A 122 13.88 28.87 -16.41
C LEU A 122 12.55 28.23 -16.84
N HIS A 123 11.81 27.58 -15.94
CA HIS A 123 10.55 26.93 -16.29
C HIS A 123 9.52 27.93 -16.81
N LYS A 124 9.34 29.03 -16.07
CA LYS A 124 8.44 30.11 -16.46
C LYS A 124 8.85 30.73 -17.80
N TRP A 125 10.12 31.06 -17.97
CA TRP A 125 10.58 31.70 -19.20
C TRP A 125 10.52 30.76 -20.40
N PHE A 126 11.00 29.53 -20.25
CA PHE A 126 11.14 28.57 -21.33
C PHE A 126 9.80 27.90 -21.65
N CYS A 127 9.25 27.11 -20.72
CA CYS A 127 8.08 26.26 -20.95
C CYS A 127 6.76 27.05 -21.10
N ILE A 128 6.59 28.12 -20.33
CA ILE A 128 5.32 28.88 -20.28
C ILE A 128 5.33 30.04 -21.28
N GLU A 129 6.37 30.90 -21.25
CA GLU A 129 6.40 32.14 -22.04
C GLU A 129 6.97 31.94 -23.46
N THR A 130 8.04 31.15 -23.62
CA THR A 130 8.78 31.02 -24.88
C THR A 130 8.18 29.97 -25.80
N ILE A 131 8.19 28.69 -25.40
CA ILE A 131 7.69 27.60 -26.25
C ILE A 131 6.19 27.32 -26.04
N LYS A 132 5.61 27.89 -24.97
CA LYS A 132 4.16 27.86 -24.68
C LYS A 132 3.57 26.45 -24.72
N VAL A 133 4.23 25.48 -24.10
CA VAL A 133 3.69 24.12 -23.92
C VAL A 133 3.02 23.94 -22.56
N CYS A 134 3.42 24.75 -21.57
CA CYS A 134 2.88 24.74 -20.21
C CYS A 134 2.04 25.99 -19.90
N CYS A 135 1.34 25.89 -18.77
CA CYS A 135 0.59 26.96 -18.12
C CYS A 135 1.14 27.22 -16.70
N PRO A 136 0.87 28.39 -16.09
CA PRO A 136 1.11 28.60 -14.67
C PRO A 136 0.38 27.56 -13.80
N LYS A 137 0.90 27.27 -12.62
CA LYS A 137 0.21 26.40 -11.65
C LYS A 137 -1.19 26.94 -11.32
N GLY A 138 -2.12 26.01 -11.11
CA GLY A 138 -3.54 26.23 -10.91
C GLY A 138 -4.30 26.72 -12.13
N THR A 139 -3.75 26.51 -13.33
CA THR A 139 -4.42 26.82 -14.60
C THR A 139 -4.26 25.68 -15.60
N PHE A 140 -5.21 25.54 -16.53
CA PHE A 140 -5.29 24.41 -17.45
C PHE A 140 -5.82 24.80 -18.84
N GLY A 141 -5.67 23.89 -19.80
CA GLY A 141 -6.24 24.03 -21.14
C GLY A 141 -5.48 25.03 -22.04
N PRO A 142 -5.91 25.18 -23.31
CA PRO A 142 -5.15 25.91 -24.32
C PRO A 142 -4.93 27.39 -23.98
N ASP A 143 -5.86 28.00 -23.24
CA ASP A 143 -5.82 29.40 -22.82
C ASP A 143 -5.32 29.59 -21.38
N CYS A 144 -4.92 28.52 -20.68
CA CYS A 144 -4.54 28.54 -19.27
C CYS A 144 -5.63 29.16 -18.37
N ASN A 145 -6.85 28.61 -18.46
CA ASN A 145 -7.97 29.00 -17.60
C ASN A 145 -7.71 28.55 -16.16
N ALA A 146 -8.18 29.32 -15.17
CA ALA A 146 -8.02 28.95 -13.77
C ALA A 146 -8.77 27.66 -13.44
N CYS A 147 -8.11 26.78 -12.68
CA CYS A 147 -8.77 25.63 -12.07
C CYS A 147 -9.88 26.08 -11.10
N VAL A 148 -10.85 25.19 -10.89
CA VAL A 148 -11.92 25.36 -9.90
C VAL A 148 -11.32 25.68 -8.51
N GLY A 149 -11.98 26.55 -7.75
CA GLY A 149 -11.47 27.07 -6.48
C GLY A 149 -10.62 28.32 -6.65
N SER A 150 -9.37 28.16 -7.09
CA SER A 150 -8.49 29.26 -7.51
C SER A 150 -7.20 28.70 -8.14
N SER A 151 -6.38 29.57 -8.73
CA SER A 151 -5.04 29.18 -9.17
C SER A 151 -4.07 28.90 -8.02
N GLU A 152 -4.31 29.47 -6.83
CA GLU A 152 -3.48 29.24 -5.65
C GLU A 152 -3.90 27.98 -4.88
N ARG A 153 -5.19 27.63 -4.97
CA ARG A 153 -5.80 26.47 -4.33
C ARG A 153 -6.74 25.76 -5.31
N PRO A 154 -6.19 24.99 -6.28
CA PRO A 154 -6.99 24.18 -7.17
C PRO A 154 -7.86 23.21 -6.38
N CYS A 155 -9.11 23.01 -6.81
CA CYS A 155 -10.10 22.14 -6.17
C CYS A 155 -10.29 22.46 -4.68
N HIS A 156 -10.23 23.76 -4.35
CA HIS A 156 -10.33 24.29 -2.98
C HIS A 156 -9.24 23.81 -2.00
N GLY A 157 -8.23 23.10 -2.52
CA GLY A 157 -7.18 22.44 -1.74
C GLY A 157 -7.54 21.02 -1.27
N ASN A 158 -8.68 20.47 -1.72
CA ASN A 158 -9.20 19.15 -1.32
C ASN A 158 -9.23 18.17 -2.51
N GLY A 159 -8.35 18.38 -3.50
CA GLY A 159 -8.26 17.53 -4.68
C GLY A 159 -7.27 18.04 -5.72
N MET A 160 -7.20 17.30 -6.83
CA MET A 160 -6.32 17.55 -7.96
C MET A 160 -7.10 17.99 -9.20
N CYS A 161 -6.67 19.08 -9.83
CA CYS A 161 -7.27 19.60 -11.06
C CYS A 161 -6.68 18.89 -12.31
N ASP A 162 -7.52 18.34 -13.18
CA ASP A 162 -7.04 17.73 -14.42
C ASP A 162 -6.47 18.78 -15.37
N GLY A 163 -5.20 18.59 -15.72
CA GLY A 163 -4.46 19.49 -16.60
C GLY A 163 -3.77 20.64 -15.87
N ASP A 164 -3.71 20.62 -14.53
CA ASP A 164 -3.01 21.64 -13.75
C ASP A 164 -1.58 21.90 -14.26
N GLY A 165 -1.30 23.16 -14.63
CA GLY A 165 -0.02 23.61 -15.16
C GLY A 165 0.22 23.24 -16.62
N THR A 166 -0.75 22.63 -17.30
CA THR A 166 -0.60 22.15 -18.68
C THR A 166 -1.58 22.83 -19.62
N ARG A 167 -1.26 22.85 -20.93
CA ARG A 167 -2.21 23.29 -21.96
C ARG A 167 -3.26 22.23 -22.34
N GLY A 168 -3.20 21.06 -21.70
CA GLY A 168 -4.19 19.99 -21.82
C GLY A 168 -5.17 19.99 -20.65
N GLY A 169 -5.99 18.95 -20.60
CA GLY A 169 -6.96 18.69 -19.53
C GLY A 169 -8.30 19.41 -19.68
N ASP A 170 -9.23 19.07 -18.80
CA ASP A 170 -10.58 19.64 -18.73
C ASP A 170 -10.87 20.46 -17.46
N GLY A 171 -9.93 20.50 -16.52
CA GLY A 171 -10.04 21.27 -15.28
C GLY A 171 -10.93 20.64 -14.23
N LYS A 172 -11.41 19.41 -14.45
CA LYS A 172 -12.24 18.69 -13.49
C LYS A 172 -11.41 18.31 -12.26
N CYS A 173 -12.03 18.39 -11.09
CA CYS A 173 -11.41 17.97 -9.84
C CYS A 173 -11.54 16.47 -9.60
N SER A 174 -10.42 15.86 -9.19
CA SER A 174 -10.36 14.54 -8.56
C SER A 174 -10.14 14.76 -7.08
N CYS A 175 -11.17 14.52 -6.27
CA CYS A 175 -11.13 14.82 -4.84
C CYS A 175 -10.22 13.89 -4.05
N ASP A 176 -9.64 14.42 -2.98
CA ASP A 176 -8.88 13.65 -2.00
C ASP A 176 -9.83 12.77 -1.17
N HIS A 177 -9.29 11.73 -0.53
CA HIS A 177 -10.09 10.85 0.32
C HIS A 177 -10.76 11.64 1.45
N GLY A 178 -12.05 11.40 1.70
CA GLY A 178 -12.86 12.18 2.62
C GLY A 178 -13.73 13.23 1.93
N TYR A 179 -13.45 13.57 0.67
CA TYR A 179 -14.16 14.61 -0.08
C TYR A 179 -14.84 14.08 -1.34
N GLU A 180 -15.97 14.68 -1.71
CA GLU A 180 -16.71 14.40 -2.93
C GLU A 180 -17.35 15.67 -3.51
N GLY A 181 -18.09 15.47 -4.60
CA GLY A 181 -18.74 16.54 -5.36
C GLY A 181 -17.86 17.14 -6.44
N GLU A 182 -18.42 18.08 -7.20
CA GLU A 182 -17.73 18.75 -8.31
C GLU A 182 -16.58 19.66 -7.83
N PHE A 183 -16.75 20.24 -6.64
CA PHE A 183 -15.84 21.21 -6.04
C PHE A 183 -14.95 20.62 -4.94
N CYS A 184 -15.10 19.34 -4.59
CA CYS A 184 -14.43 18.72 -3.44
C CYS A 184 -14.69 19.47 -2.12
N LEU A 185 -15.91 19.99 -1.97
CA LEU A 185 -16.36 20.74 -0.79
C LEU A 185 -17.30 19.94 0.09
N ASP A 186 -17.80 18.81 -0.40
CA ASP A 186 -18.72 17.95 0.33
C ASP A 186 -17.95 16.74 0.88
N CYS A 187 -18.38 16.19 2.01
CA CYS A 187 -17.73 15.05 2.62
C CYS A 187 -18.39 13.76 2.17
N ILE A 188 -17.59 12.70 2.01
CA ILE A 188 -18.14 11.35 1.76
C ILE A 188 -18.84 10.80 3.01
N GLU A 189 -19.62 9.73 2.85
CA GLU A 189 -20.20 9.00 3.97
C GLU A 189 -19.12 8.52 4.96
N GLY A 190 -19.40 8.63 6.27
CA GLY A 190 -18.43 8.39 7.33
C GLY A 190 -17.51 9.59 7.64
N TYR A 191 -17.72 10.74 6.99
CA TYR A 191 -17.05 12.00 7.32
C TYR A 191 -18.08 13.11 7.53
N PHE A 192 -17.76 14.06 8.41
CA PHE A 192 -18.58 15.26 8.64
C PHE A 192 -17.79 16.54 8.37
N ASN A 193 -18.52 17.61 8.08
CA ASN A 193 -17.93 18.93 7.86
C ASN A 193 -17.68 19.62 9.21
N GLU A 194 -16.45 19.59 9.69
CA GLU A 194 -16.08 20.31 10.93
C GLU A 194 -16.06 21.83 10.69
N VAL A 195 -15.59 22.25 9.52
CA VAL A 195 -15.61 23.64 9.08
C VAL A 195 -16.04 23.69 7.62
N ARG A 196 -17.03 24.52 7.29
CA ARG A 196 -17.45 24.73 5.90
C ARG A 196 -17.75 26.20 5.62
N ASN A 197 -17.16 26.70 4.54
CA ASN A 197 -17.51 27.97 3.91
C ASN A 197 -17.58 27.79 2.38
N GLU A 198 -17.81 28.87 1.63
CA GLU A 198 -17.97 28.79 0.15
C GLU A 198 -16.70 28.34 -0.59
N THR A 199 -15.52 28.45 0.02
CA THR A 199 -14.23 28.20 -0.64
C THR A 199 -13.36 27.17 0.08
N PHE A 200 -13.81 26.64 1.22
CA PHE A 200 -13.05 25.74 2.07
C PHE A 200 -14.00 24.85 2.85
N SER A 201 -13.72 23.55 2.84
CA SER A 201 -14.28 22.58 3.75
C SER A 201 -13.17 21.77 4.42
N LEU A 202 -13.42 21.39 5.67
CA LEU A 202 -12.61 20.44 6.42
C LEU A 202 -13.50 19.24 6.77
N CYS A 203 -13.26 18.13 6.10
CA CYS A 203 -13.91 16.86 6.36
C CYS A 203 -13.12 16.07 7.39
N THR A 204 -13.77 15.74 8.50
CA THR A 204 -13.21 14.94 9.60
C THR A 204 -13.96 13.62 9.68
N GLU A 205 -13.25 12.54 9.96
CA GLU A 205 -13.85 11.20 10.06
C GLU A 205 -14.80 11.12 11.26
N CYS A 206 -15.93 10.45 11.06
CA CYS A 206 -16.86 10.13 12.14
C CYS A 206 -16.23 9.15 13.15
N HIS A 207 -16.83 9.03 14.32
CA HIS A 207 -16.48 7.94 15.23
C HIS A 207 -16.71 6.57 14.56
N THR A 208 -15.95 5.55 14.96
CA THR A 208 -16.00 4.20 14.37
C THR A 208 -17.40 3.60 14.43
N SER A 209 -18.16 3.93 15.48
CA SER A 209 -19.55 3.52 15.70
C SER A 209 -20.58 4.22 14.80
N CYS A 210 -20.25 5.35 14.17
CA CYS A 210 -21.22 6.12 13.36
C CYS A 210 -21.14 5.76 11.88
N LYS A 211 -22.28 5.59 11.23
CA LYS A 211 -22.40 5.51 9.78
C LYS A 211 -22.40 6.91 9.15
N THR A 212 -23.22 7.79 9.70
CA THR A 212 -23.22 9.24 9.43
C THR A 212 -23.15 10.00 10.74
N CYS A 213 -22.59 11.20 10.74
CA CYS A 213 -22.40 11.98 11.96
C CYS A 213 -22.38 13.49 11.70
N THR A 214 -22.56 14.24 12.79
CA THR A 214 -22.40 15.70 12.84
C THR A 214 -21.16 16.14 13.62
N GLY A 215 -20.45 15.19 14.22
CA GLY A 215 -19.29 15.40 15.08
C GLY A 215 -18.43 14.14 15.22
N ALA A 216 -17.34 14.26 15.97
CA ALA A 216 -16.31 13.23 16.05
C ALA A 216 -16.55 12.17 17.14
N THR A 217 -17.57 12.35 17.99
CA THR A 217 -17.84 11.43 19.10
C THR A 217 -18.91 10.41 18.75
N ASN A 218 -19.00 9.33 19.53
CA ASN A 218 -20.05 8.33 19.40
C ASN A 218 -21.46 8.83 19.81
N GLN A 219 -21.56 10.05 20.33
CA GLN A 219 -22.82 10.76 20.62
C GLN A 219 -23.27 11.63 19.45
N ASP A 220 -22.37 11.96 18.53
CA ASP A 220 -22.67 12.82 17.38
C ASP A 220 -23.11 12.00 16.15
N CYS A 221 -23.42 10.72 16.34
CA CYS A 221 -23.88 9.84 15.26
C CYS A 221 -25.33 10.18 14.89
N ASP A 222 -25.61 10.39 13.61
CA ASP A 222 -27.00 10.46 13.12
C ASP A 222 -27.59 9.05 12.91
N GLU A 223 -26.72 8.08 12.59
CA GLU A 223 -27.07 6.67 12.41
C GLU A 223 -25.89 5.81 12.92
N CYS A 224 -26.15 4.84 13.78
CA CYS A 224 -25.15 3.87 14.22
C CYS A 224 -24.78 2.90 13.07
N LYS A 225 -23.52 2.47 12.99
CA LYS A 225 -23.11 1.38 12.08
C LYS A 225 -23.71 0.05 12.52
N GLU A 226 -23.76 -0.91 11.62
CA GLU A 226 -24.07 -2.31 11.97
C GLU A 226 -23.10 -2.82 13.04
N GLY A 227 -23.61 -3.62 14.00
CA GLY A 227 -22.85 -4.05 15.18
C GLY A 227 -22.84 -3.03 16.33
N TRP A 228 -23.50 -1.89 16.16
CA TRP A 228 -23.66 -0.86 17.19
C TRP A 228 -25.15 -0.58 17.43
N GLU A 229 -25.51 -0.25 18.66
CA GLU A 229 -26.86 0.15 19.04
C GLU A 229 -26.85 1.45 19.84
N GLU A 230 -27.95 2.18 19.78
CA GLU A 230 -28.12 3.42 20.50
C GLU A 230 -28.57 3.13 21.95
N ASP A 231 -27.85 3.69 22.93
CA ASP A 231 -28.20 3.57 24.34
C ASP A 231 -29.23 4.61 24.81
N ASP A 232 -29.56 4.61 26.10
CA ASP A 232 -30.51 5.56 26.70
C ASP A 232 -30.09 7.04 26.60
N GLN A 233 -28.83 7.32 26.22
CA GLN A 233 -28.25 8.65 26.08
C GLN A 233 -28.01 9.04 24.62
N GLU A 234 -28.65 8.35 23.66
CA GLU A 234 -28.46 8.57 22.23
C GLU A 234 -26.99 8.34 21.80
N THR A 235 -26.25 7.49 22.53
CA THR A 235 -24.85 7.15 22.23
C THR A 235 -24.79 5.81 21.51
N CYS A 236 -24.08 5.75 20.38
CA CYS A 236 -23.83 4.46 19.72
C CYS A 236 -22.79 3.67 20.53
N VAL A 237 -23.24 2.55 21.10
CA VAL A 237 -22.44 1.60 21.87
C VAL A 237 -22.36 0.26 21.16
N ASP A 238 -21.26 -0.45 21.41
CA ASP A 238 -21.00 -1.75 20.80
C ASP A 238 -22.03 -2.79 21.25
N VAL A 239 -22.62 -3.50 20.31
CA VAL A 239 -23.54 -4.60 20.62
C VAL A 239 -22.70 -5.79 21.03
N ASN A 240 -22.84 -6.24 22.28
CA ASN A 240 -22.13 -7.43 22.73
C ASN A 240 -22.88 -8.71 22.31
N GLU A 241 -22.58 -9.25 21.13
CA GLU A 241 -23.28 -10.43 20.62
C GLU A 241 -23.02 -11.69 21.47
N CYS A 242 -21.91 -11.72 22.20
CA CYS A 242 -21.57 -12.82 23.10
C CYS A 242 -22.39 -12.83 24.40
N SER A 243 -23.10 -11.74 24.72
CA SER A 243 -23.99 -11.64 25.90
C SER A 243 -25.43 -12.03 25.58
N SER A 244 -25.72 -12.46 24.35
CA SER A 244 -27.05 -12.94 23.96
C SER A 244 -27.37 -14.30 24.59
N ASP A 245 -28.68 -14.61 24.72
CA ASP A 245 -29.16 -15.85 25.34
C ASP A 245 -28.67 -17.13 24.62
N SER A 246 -28.32 -17.01 23.34
CA SER A 246 -27.75 -18.10 22.53
C SER A 246 -26.46 -17.63 21.88
N SER A 247 -25.34 -18.30 22.18
CA SER A 247 -24.04 -18.02 21.56
C SER A 247 -24.18 -17.95 20.03
N PRO A 248 -23.65 -16.89 19.38
CA PRO A 248 -23.68 -16.77 17.93
C PRO A 248 -22.63 -17.67 17.23
N CYS A 249 -21.87 -18.45 18.00
CA CYS A 249 -20.81 -19.34 17.54
C CYS A 249 -21.22 -20.82 17.58
N GLU A 250 -20.47 -21.67 16.87
CA GLU A 250 -20.66 -23.13 16.88
C GLU A 250 -20.34 -23.74 18.26
N GLU A 251 -20.80 -24.97 18.53
CA GLU A 251 -20.66 -25.63 19.85
C GLU A 251 -19.20 -25.84 20.31
N ASP A 252 -18.26 -26.04 19.37
CA ASP A 252 -16.82 -26.19 19.67
C ASP A 252 -16.03 -24.86 19.60
N GLN A 253 -16.76 -23.74 19.70
CA GLN A 253 -16.19 -22.40 19.67
C GLN A 253 -16.71 -21.57 20.84
N TYR A 254 -15.87 -20.66 21.34
CA TYR A 254 -16.29 -19.61 22.25
C TYR A 254 -16.37 -18.28 21.52
N CYS A 255 -17.32 -17.45 21.95
CA CYS A 255 -17.52 -16.11 21.43
C CYS A 255 -16.56 -15.12 22.11
N LEU A 256 -15.93 -14.25 21.32
CA LEU A 256 -15.15 -13.13 21.78
C LEU A 256 -15.70 -11.85 21.16
N ASN A 257 -16.25 -10.96 22.00
CA ASN A 257 -16.78 -9.68 21.57
C ASN A 257 -15.66 -8.76 21.07
N THR A 258 -15.91 -8.03 20.00
CA THR A 258 -14.97 -7.07 19.40
C THR A 258 -15.70 -5.79 19.03
N GLU A 259 -15.01 -4.66 18.91
CA GLU A 259 -15.72 -3.41 18.57
C GLU A 259 -16.37 -3.50 17.17
N GLY A 260 -17.69 -3.36 17.11
CA GLY A 260 -18.55 -3.46 15.94
C GLY A 260 -18.83 -4.88 15.45
N SER A 261 -18.42 -5.93 16.17
CA SER A 261 -18.65 -7.32 15.76
C SER A 261 -18.27 -8.34 16.84
N TYR A 262 -18.25 -9.62 16.50
CA TYR A 262 -17.70 -10.67 17.33
C TYR A 262 -16.80 -11.60 16.53
N SER A 263 -15.97 -12.35 17.25
CA SER A 263 -15.15 -13.41 16.66
C SER A 263 -15.35 -14.72 17.40
N CYS A 264 -15.60 -15.79 16.64
CA CYS A 264 -15.66 -17.13 17.19
C CYS A 264 -14.28 -17.77 17.16
N LYS A 265 -13.83 -18.28 18.31
CA LYS A 265 -12.53 -18.90 18.49
C LYS A 265 -12.70 -20.35 18.90
N ALA A 266 -11.92 -21.24 18.30
CA ALA A 266 -11.97 -22.66 18.63
C ALA A 266 -11.62 -22.89 20.10
N CYS A 267 -12.30 -23.84 20.72
CA CYS A 267 -11.93 -24.35 22.04
C CYS A 267 -10.56 -25.00 22.03
N ASP A 268 -9.95 -25.11 23.21
CA ASP A 268 -8.76 -25.94 23.37
C ASP A 268 -9.11 -27.40 23.05
N LYS A 269 -8.16 -28.15 22.46
CA LYS A 269 -8.36 -29.56 22.07
C LYS A 269 -8.64 -30.47 23.26
N VAL A 270 -8.28 -30.04 24.47
CA VAL A 270 -8.57 -30.76 25.71
C VAL A 270 -10.01 -30.56 26.20
N CYS A 271 -10.78 -29.66 25.56
CA CYS A 271 -12.16 -29.36 25.92
C CYS A 271 -13.16 -30.08 25.02
N SER A 272 -14.30 -30.46 25.58
CA SER A 272 -15.54 -30.77 24.86
C SER A 272 -16.52 -29.63 25.13
N GLY A 273 -16.40 -28.55 24.35
CA GLY A 273 -17.06 -27.26 24.59
C GLY A 273 -16.33 -26.36 25.59
N CYS A 274 -16.41 -25.04 25.42
CA CYS A 274 -15.70 -24.06 26.24
C CYS A 274 -16.45 -22.71 26.31
N THR A 275 -16.12 -21.90 27.30
CA THR A 275 -16.63 -20.52 27.45
C THR A 275 -15.56 -19.46 27.20
N GLY A 276 -14.32 -19.87 26.92
CA GLY A 276 -13.19 -18.98 26.79
C GLY A 276 -11.93 -19.70 26.32
N ALA A 277 -10.83 -18.96 26.26
CA ALA A 277 -9.54 -19.50 25.86
C ALA A 277 -8.91 -20.37 26.96
N GLY A 278 -8.28 -21.47 26.56
CA GLY A 278 -7.44 -22.29 27.43
C GLY A 278 -8.15 -23.48 28.08
N PRO A 279 -7.37 -24.37 28.72
CA PRO A 279 -7.84 -25.62 29.31
C PRO A 279 -8.65 -25.42 30.61
N ASP A 280 -8.59 -24.23 31.20
CA ASP A 280 -9.32 -23.79 32.41
C ASP A 280 -10.71 -23.22 32.12
N MET A 281 -11.02 -22.96 30.84
CA MET A 281 -12.31 -22.45 30.38
C MET A 281 -13.14 -23.51 29.65
N CYS A 282 -12.81 -24.80 29.83
CA CYS A 282 -13.60 -25.90 29.30
C CYS A 282 -14.93 -26.04 30.06
N GLN A 283 -16.02 -26.23 29.33
CA GLN A 283 -17.30 -26.62 29.95
C GLN A 283 -17.25 -28.08 30.43
N ALA A 284 -16.60 -28.94 29.64
CA ALA A 284 -16.26 -30.31 29.99
C ALA A 284 -14.90 -30.68 29.38
N CYS A 285 -14.20 -31.65 29.99
CA CYS A 285 -12.98 -32.17 29.41
C CYS A 285 -13.29 -33.16 28.28
N ALA A 286 -12.50 -33.11 27.21
CA ALA A 286 -12.54 -34.08 26.13
C ALA A 286 -12.16 -35.48 26.64
N ASN A 287 -12.50 -36.52 25.87
CA ASN A 287 -12.10 -37.89 26.18
C ASN A 287 -10.57 -38.00 26.29
N GLY A 288 -10.07 -38.71 27.31
CA GLY A 288 -8.64 -38.79 27.63
C GLY A 288 -8.13 -37.66 28.52
N TYR A 289 -9.00 -36.72 28.93
CA TYR A 289 -8.65 -35.61 29.83
C TYR A 289 -9.57 -35.60 31.06
N GLN A 290 -9.05 -35.12 32.19
CA GLN A 290 -9.78 -34.98 33.45
C GLN A 290 -9.67 -33.57 34.00
N ASN A 291 -10.67 -33.14 34.76
CA ASN A 291 -10.64 -31.86 35.44
C ASN A 291 -9.75 -31.98 36.70
N THR A 292 -8.63 -31.26 36.69
CA THR A 292 -7.72 -31.13 37.82
C THR A 292 -7.69 -29.66 38.22
N GLU A 293 -8.22 -29.34 39.41
CA GLU A 293 -8.26 -27.98 39.97
C GLU A 293 -8.92 -26.91 39.07
N GLY A 294 -9.91 -27.30 38.26
CA GLY A 294 -10.62 -26.39 37.36
C GLY A 294 -10.01 -26.31 35.96
N SER A 295 -8.95 -27.07 35.67
CA SER A 295 -8.32 -27.14 34.36
C SER A 295 -8.33 -28.57 33.81
N CYS A 296 -8.61 -28.74 32.52
CA CYS A 296 -8.56 -30.05 31.88
C CYS A 296 -7.10 -30.45 31.61
N THR A 297 -6.67 -31.52 32.28
CA THR A 297 -5.34 -32.10 32.14
C THR A 297 -5.42 -33.51 31.59
N ASP A 298 -4.37 -33.90 30.89
CA ASP A 298 -4.20 -35.25 30.38
C ASP A 298 -4.34 -36.30 31.49
N ILE A 299 -5.08 -37.37 31.22
CA ILE A 299 -5.14 -38.54 32.11
C ILE A 299 -3.92 -39.39 31.81
N ASP A 300 -3.02 -39.57 32.77
CA ASP A 300 -1.94 -40.54 32.60
C ASP A 300 -2.47 -41.95 32.89
N GLU A 301 -2.83 -42.67 31.83
CA GLU A 301 -3.36 -44.03 31.97
C GLU A 301 -2.29 -45.04 32.40
N CYS A 302 -1.00 -44.75 32.18
CA CYS A 302 0.12 -45.60 32.59
C CYS A 302 0.34 -45.58 34.11
N LEU A 303 -0.15 -44.54 34.79
CA LEU A 303 -0.07 -44.39 36.25
C LEU A 303 -1.33 -44.87 36.99
N GLN A 304 -2.33 -45.40 36.27
CA GLN A 304 -3.55 -45.92 36.88
C GLN A 304 -3.32 -47.27 37.56
N SER A 305 -4.21 -47.62 38.50
CA SER A 305 -4.10 -48.86 39.28
C SER A 305 -4.28 -50.13 38.45
N GLU A 306 -5.03 -50.04 37.35
CA GLU A 306 -5.25 -51.14 36.42
C GLU A 306 -4.31 -51.00 35.22
N PRO A 307 -3.47 -52.00 34.91
CA PRO A 307 -2.51 -51.90 33.80
C PRO A 307 -3.24 -51.88 32.46
N VAL A 308 -3.05 -50.81 31.70
CA VAL A 308 -3.68 -50.62 30.39
C VAL A 308 -3.01 -51.41 29.26
N CYS A 309 -1.72 -51.76 29.41
CA CYS A 309 -1.00 -52.64 28.50
C CYS A 309 -0.95 -54.05 29.10
N THR A 310 -1.67 -55.01 28.50
CA THR A 310 -1.85 -56.35 29.08
C THR A 310 -1.00 -57.44 28.42
N LYS A 311 -0.30 -57.16 27.32
CA LYS A 311 0.53 -58.15 26.61
C LYS A 311 1.93 -58.24 27.23
N GLU A 312 2.57 -59.41 27.11
CA GLU A 312 3.93 -59.61 27.64
C GLU A 312 4.96 -58.73 26.92
N HIS A 313 5.97 -58.28 27.67
CA HIS A 313 7.07 -57.42 27.17
C HIS A 313 6.62 -56.09 26.54
N GLN A 314 5.48 -55.56 26.96
CA GLN A 314 5.03 -54.20 26.63
C GLN A 314 5.32 -53.22 27.77
N GLU A 315 5.61 -51.99 27.38
CA GLU A 315 5.78 -50.82 28.23
C GLU A 315 4.76 -49.75 27.80
N CYS A 316 4.08 -49.16 28.79
CA CYS A 316 3.11 -48.10 28.56
C CYS A 316 3.82 -46.75 28.42
N VAL A 317 3.45 -45.98 27.39
CA VAL A 317 3.91 -44.61 27.18
C VAL A 317 2.69 -43.71 27.09
N ASN A 318 2.57 -42.78 28.04
CA ASN A 318 1.48 -41.81 28.06
C ASN A 318 1.63 -40.81 26.90
N THR A 319 0.51 -40.43 26.28
CA THR A 319 0.44 -39.45 25.19
C THR A 319 -0.70 -38.46 25.44
N LYS A 320 -0.71 -37.29 24.80
CA LYS A 320 -1.80 -36.32 25.06
C LYS A 320 -3.16 -36.85 24.56
N GLY A 321 -4.07 -37.13 25.49
CA GLY A 321 -5.42 -37.63 25.29
C GLY A 321 -5.54 -39.15 25.11
N SER A 322 -4.46 -39.92 25.32
CA SER A 322 -4.42 -41.38 25.14
C SER A 322 -3.09 -41.95 25.63
N TYR A 323 -2.90 -43.26 25.56
CA TYR A 323 -1.60 -43.92 25.74
C TYR A 323 -1.21 -44.77 24.51
N THR A 324 0.05 -45.18 24.45
CA THR A 324 0.55 -46.19 23.50
C THR A 324 1.34 -47.27 24.23
N CYS A 325 1.18 -48.53 23.82
CA CYS A 325 1.94 -49.66 24.37
C CYS A 325 3.05 -50.02 23.38
N ILE A 326 4.31 -49.84 23.78
CA ILE A 326 5.48 -50.16 22.96
C ILE A 326 6.19 -51.40 23.49
N CYS A 327 6.95 -52.10 22.65
CA CYS A 327 7.77 -53.20 23.14
C CYS A 327 8.91 -52.70 24.04
N SER A 328 9.10 -53.37 25.17
CA SER A 328 10.18 -53.08 26.11
C SER A 328 11.55 -53.19 25.44
N ASN A 329 12.57 -52.55 26.03
CA ASN A 329 13.92 -52.57 25.49
C ASN A 329 14.43 -54.01 25.24
N GLY A 330 14.96 -54.26 24.03
CA GLY A 330 15.39 -55.59 23.58
C GLY A 330 14.31 -56.40 22.86
N TYR A 331 13.08 -55.89 22.71
CA TYR A 331 11.99 -56.52 21.98
C TYR A 331 11.54 -55.66 20.79
N GLU A 332 10.96 -56.28 19.77
CA GLU A 332 10.36 -55.63 18.60
C GLU A 332 8.96 -56.19 18.33
N GLU A 333 8.09 -55.36 17.76
CA GLU A 333 6.71 -55.75 17.46
C GLU A 333 6.67 -56.62 16.20
N GLN A 334 6.18 -57.85 16.34
CA GLN A 334 5.88 -58.77 15.25
C GLN A 334 4.50 -59.41 15.47
N ASN A 335 3.58 -59.27 14.51
CA ASN A 335 2.22 -59.82 14.58
C ASN A 335 1.45 -59.42 15.86
N ASP A 336 1.53 -58.15 16.26
CA ASP A 336 0.93 -57.60 17.48
C ASP A 336 1.47 -58.21 18.79
N GLU A 337 2.64 -58.88 18.76
CA GLU A 337 3.35 -59.43 19.91
C GLU A 337 4.80 -58.89 19.98
N CYS A 338 5.34 -58.76 21.19
CA CYS A 338 6.71 -58.30 21.39
C CYS A 338 7.68 -59.48 21.43
N VAL A 339 8.52 -59.62 20.41
CA VAL A 339 9.52 -60.70 20.28
C VAL A 339 10.93 -60.17 20.52
N GLN A 340 11.79 -60.99 21.12
CA GLN A 340 13.17 -60.58 21.44
C GLN A 340 13.96 -60.29 20.16
N LYS A 341 14.61 -59.13 20.08
CA LYS A 341 15.51 -58.76 18.99
C LYS A 341 16.64 -59.78 18.92
N SER A 342 16.77 -60.46 17.77
CA SER A 342 17.88 -61.38 17.54
C SER A 342 19.20 -60.61 17.59
N GLN A 343 20.02 -60.86 18.61
CA GLN A 343 21.38 -60.30 18.69
C GLN A 343 22.19 -60.83 17.51
N SER A 344 22.39 -59.99 16.49
CA SER A 344 23.44 -60.24 15.50
C SER A 344 24.78 -59.83 16.13
N GLU A 345 25.67 -60.81 16.22
CA GLU A 345 27.03 -60.72 16.74
C GLU A 345 27.78 -59.48 16.23
N LYS A 346 28.34 -58.69 17.14
CA LYS A 346 29.57 -57.93 16.87
C LYS A 346 30.62 -58.38 17.87
N VAL A 347 31.39 -59.39 17.47
CA VAL A 347 32.76 -59.60 17.95
C VAL A 347 33.67 -58.85 16.97
N GLY A 348 34.52 -57.97 17.50
CA GLY A 348 35.47 -57.21 16.70
C GLY A 348 36.04 -56.02 17.46
N GLU A 349 36.73 -56.32 18.56
CA GLU A 349 37.60 -55.41 19.28
C GLU A 349 38.91 -55.27 18.49
N SER A 350 39.36 -54.03 18.24
CA SER A 350 40.75 -53.72 17.90
C SER A 350 41.12 -52.35 18.45
N GLU A 351 42.21 -52.36 19.20
CA GLU A 351 42.78 -51.38 20.11
C GLU A 351 43.45 -50.14 19.48
N GLU A 352 44.00 -49.33 20.38
CA GLU A 352 44.93 -48.19 20.26
C GLU A 352 44.29 -46.82 19.95
N SER A 353 44.61 -45.71 20.62
CA SER A 353 45.61 -45.42 21.65
C SER A 353 45.35 -44.00 22.17
N GLU A 354 45.56 -43.76 23.47
CA GLU A 354 45.65 -42.43 24.07
C GLU A 354 46.88 -41.68 23.55
N THR A 355 46.73 -40.40 23.19
CA THR A 355 47.77 -39.41 23.53
C THR A 355 47.17 -38.00 23.69
N THR A 356 47.31 -37.48 24.91
CA THR A 356 47.05 -36.11 25.34
C THR A 356 48.09 -35.12 24.77
N THR A 357 47.67 -33.92 24.33
CA THR A 357 48.30 -32.63 24.79
C THR A 357 47.52 -31.37 24.34
N SER A 358 47.02 -30.65 25.35
CA SER A 358 46.97 -29.18 25.57
C SER A 358 47.14 -28.20 24.39
N SER A 359 46.21 -27.24 24.29
CA SER A 359 46.59 -25.82 24.20
C SER A 359 45.55 -24.90 24.86
N HIS A 360 46.09 -23.79 25.35
CA HIS A 360 45.61 -22.84 26.35
C HIS A 360 45.35 -21.48 25.68
N GLY A 361 44.50 -20.64 26.26
CA GLY A 361 44.31 -19.21 25.93
C GLY A 361 42.84 -18.80 26.15
N GLU A 362 42.45 -18.22 27.30
CA GLU A 362 42.51 -16.78 27.64
C GLU A 362 41.87 -15.92 26.53
N LEU A 363 40.81 -15.13 26.76
CA LEU A 363 40.40 -14.32 27.91
C LEU A 363 38.88 -14.08 27.88
#